data_AF-A0A2Z5PDQ2-F1
#
_entry.id   AF-A0A2Z5PDQ2-F1
#
_cell.length_a   1.000
_cell.length_b   1.000
_cell.length_c   1.000
_cell.angle_alpha   90.00
_cell.angle_beta   90.00
_cell.angle_gamma   90.00
#
_symmetry.space_group_name_H-M   'P 1'
#
loop_
_entity.id
_entity.type
_entity.pdbx_description
1 polymer ?
#
loop_
_entity_poly.entity_id
_entity_poly.type
_entity_poly.pdbx_seq_one_letter_code
_entity_poly.pdbx_strand_id
1 'polypeptide(L)'
;MFNKLKSAVSSTFSKLADALKPKSRSEKIDEIREEIKKDPTSFEKGTAFELCCLDIFPEKDFDLLEMTHNPDSANGRFVKSDLNPDLQFKDKKTGNNFSVECKYRSSLFKGAFSWAKNKAQADRYREYEKENEIPVFIAMGLGGTPEKPEQIFLMPLKEIKYNSLFPSVLKDYEIKEAKDVFKILK
;
A
#
# COMPACT_ATOMS: atom_id res chain seq x y z
N MET A 1 -51.55 -38.92 1.77
CA MET A 1 -50.58 -38.11 2.54
C MET A 1 -49.18 -38.73 2.67
N PHE A 2 -48.99 -40.04 2.46
CA PHE A 2 -47.70 -40.72 2.71
C PHE A 2 -46.57 -40.52 1.67
N ASN A 3 -46.86 -40.05 0.45
CA ASN A 3 -45.83 -39.89 -0.60
C ASN A 3 -45.05 -38.57 -0.56
N LYS A 4 -45.58 -37.50 0.07
CA LYS A 4 -44.86 -36.22 0.20
C LYS A 4 -43.75 -36.27 1.27
N LEU A 5 -43.94 -37.06 2.33
CA LEU A 5 -42.98 -37.13 3.44
C LEU A 5 -41.70 -37.92 3.08
N LYS A 6 -41.81 -38.98 2.27
CA LYS A 6 -40.64 -39.76 1.78
C LYS A 6 -39.77 -38.96 0.79
N SER A 7 -40.40 -38.14 -0.05
CA SER A 7 -39.72 -37.27 -1.02
C SER A 7 -38.91 -36.15 -0.34
N ALA A 8 -39.48 -35.51 0.69
CA ALA A 8 -38.81 -34.44 1.41
C ALA A 8 -37.57 -34.95 2.16
N VAL A 9 -37.69 -36.05 2.90
CA VAL A 9 -36.60 -36.66 3.68
C VAL A 9 -35.46 -37.14 2.76
N SER A 10 -35.78 -37.77 1.62
CA SER A 10 -34.76 -38.20 0.65
C SER A 10 -33.99 -37.02 0.06
N SER A 11 -34.66 -35.90 -0.22
CA SER A 11 -34.01 -34.69 -0.76
C SER A 11 -33.12 -33.97 0.26
N THR A 12 -33.49 -33.98 1.55
CA THR A 12 -32.67 -33.39 2.62
C THR A 12 -31.45 -34.25 2.95
N PHE A 13 -31.57 -35.58 2.91
CA PHE A 13 -30.43 -36.48 3.10
C PHE A 13 -29.44 -36.41 1.94
N SER A 14 -29.90 -36.27 0.69
CA SER A 14 -28.99 -36.09 -0.45
C SER A 14 -28.24 -34.76 -0.38
N LYS A 15 -28.93 -33.67 -0.03
CA LYS A 15 -28.30 -32.35 0.16
C LYS A 15 -27.29 -32.35 1.31
N LEU A 16 -27.56 -33.06 2.40
CA LEU A 16 -26.62 -33.17 3.53
C LEU A 16 -25.40 -34.04 3.19
N ALA A 17 -25.60 -35.10 2.40
CA ALA A 17 -24.51 -35.97 1.94
C ALA A 17 -23.60 -35.28 0.92
N ASP A 18 -24.16 -34.45 0.03
CA ASP A 18 -23.37 -33.63 -0.90
C ASP A 18 -22.60 -32.52 -0.18
N ALA A 19 -23.14 -31.97 0.92
CA ALA A 19 -22.45 -30.98 1.76
C ALA A 19 -21.28 -31.55 2.58
N LEU A 20 -21.26 -32.86 2.84
CA LEU A 20 -20.23 -33.57 3.61
C LEU A 20 -19.18 -34.27 2.73
N LYS A 21 -19.29 -34.19 1.40
CA LYS A 21 -18.27 -34.72 0.51
C LYS A 21 -16.98 -33.89 0.63
N PRO A 22 -15.82 -34.52 0.85
CA PRO A 22 -14.57 -33.80 0.91
C PRO A 22 -14.30 -33.16 -0.46
N LYS A 23 -14.24 -31.83 -0.49
CA LYS A 23 -13.90 -31.06 -1.69
C LYS A 23 -12.63 -31.62 -2.32
N SER A 24 -12.68 -31.81 -3.62
CA SER A 24 -11.54 -32.22 -4.41
C SER A 24 -10.39 -31.20 -4.26
N ARG A 25 -9.16 -31.66 -4.52
CA ARG A 25 -7.99 -30.78 -4.47
C ARG A 25 -8.13 -29.59 -5.42
N SER A 26 -8.77 -29.75 -6.56
CA SER A 26 -9.05 -28.67 -7.52
C SER A 26 -10.04 -27.64 -6.96
N GLU A 27 -11.15 -28.09 -6.35
CA GLU A 27 -12.13 -27.17 -5.75
C GLU A 27 -11.55 -26.39 -4.57
N LYS A 28 -10.67 -27.01 -3.77
CA LYS A 28 -9.92 -26.31 -2.73
C LYS A 28 -8.94 -25.29 -3.30
N ILE A 29 -8.26 -25.62 -4.40
CA ILE A 29 -7.34 -24.70 -5.08
C ILE A 29 -8.11 -23.51 -5.68
N ASP A 30 -9.29 -23.75 -6.24
CA ASP A 30 -10.11 -22.70 -6.82
C ASP A 30 -10.75 -21.81 -5.75
N GLU A 31 -11.18 -22.36 -4.60
CA GLU A 31 -11.56 -21.55 -3.44
C GLU A 31 -10.39 -20.72 -2.89
N ILE A 32 -9.20 -21.30 -2.77
CA ILE A 32 -7.99 -20.57 -2.37
C ILE A 32 -7.67 -19.48 -3.41
N ARG A 33 -7.86 -19.72 -4.70
CA ARG A 33 -7.69 -18.71 -5.77
C ARG A 33 -8.73 -17.60 -5.69
N GLU A 34 -9.98 -17.91 -5.38
CA GLU A 34 -11.05 -16.92 -5.19
C GLU A 34 -10.89 -16.14 -3.87
N GLU A 35 -10.34 -16.75 -2.81
CA GLU A 35 -9.91 -16.05 -1.60
C GLU A 35 -8.67 -15.17 -1.85
N ILE A 36 -7.71 -15.63 -2.66
CA ILE A 36 -6.56 -14.82 -3.12
C ILE A 36 -7.04 -13.65 -3.97
N LYS A 37 -8.08 -13.80 -4.79
CA LYS A 37 -8.72 -12.69 -5.52
C LYS A 37 -9.48 -11.72 -4.61
N LYS A 38 -9.83 -12.11 -3.38
CA LYS A 38 -10.44 -11.21 -2.39
C LYS A 38 -9.41 -10.36 -1.63
N ASP A 39 -8.14 -10.77 -1.58
CA ASP A 39 -7.07 -9.95 -1.02
C ASP A 39 -6.45 -9.10 -2.14
N PRO A 40 -6.52 -7.76 -2.09
CA PRO A 40 -5.91 -6.93 -3.12
C PRO A 40 -4.43 -7.27 -3.24
N THR A 41 -3.97 -7.33 -4.49
CA THR A 41 -2.58 -7.55 -4.84
C THR A 41 -1.69 -6.49 -4.18
N SER A 42 -0.40 -6.78 -4.02
CA SER A 42 0.54 -5.77 -3.50
C SER A 42 0.56 -4.49 -4.33
N PHE A 43 0.24 -4.60 -5.63
CA PHE A 43 0.09 -3.47 -6.53
C PHE A 43 -1.14 -2.63 -6.18
N GLU A 44 -2.32 -3.24 -6.11
CA GLU A 44 -3.57 -2.54 -5.75
C GLU A 44 -3.48 -1.88 -4.37
N LYS A 45 -2.85 -2.55 -3.39
CA LYS A 45 -2.57 -1.98 -2.07
C LYS A 45 -1.63 -0.77 -2.13
N GLY A 46 -0.66 -0.78 -3.04
CA GLY A 46 0.25 0.34 -3.28
C GLY A 46 -0.52 1.54 -3.84
N THR A 47 -1.22 1.34 -4.95
CA THR A 47 -2.03 2.39 -5.60
C THR A 47 -3.09 2.98 -4.66
N ALA A 48 -3.77 2.15 -3.87
CA ALA A 48 -4.74 2.63 -2.89
C ALA A 48 -4.10 3.53 -1.81
N PHE A 49 -2.88 3.20 -1.38
CA PHE A 49 -2.16 4.01 -0.40
C PHE A 49 -1.55 5.28 -1.00
N GLU A 50 -1.12 5.26 -2.27
CA GLU A 50 -0.71 6.46 -3.00
C GLU A 50 -1.85 7.49 -3.06
N LEU A 51 -3.08 7.04 -3.36
CA LEU A 51 -4.27 7.90 -3.34
C LEU A 51 -4.56 8.43 -1.93
N CYS A 52 -4.44 7.60 -0.89
CA CYS A 52 -4.55 8.05 0.51
C CYS A 52 -3.51 9.13 0.85
N CYS A 53 -2.29 9.03 0.30
CA CYS A 53 -1.25 10.03 0.52
C CYS A 53 -1.59 11.39 -0.13
N LEU A 54 -2.37 11.43 -1.20
CA LEU A 54 -2.83 12.71 -1.77
C LEU A 54 -3.67 13.50 -0.75
N ASP A 55 -4.46 12.83 0.08
CA ASP A 55 -5.32 13.49 1.08
C ASP A 55 -4.53 14.17 2.21
N ILE A 56 -3.33 13.68 2.53
CA ILE A 56 -2.45 14.33 3.53
C ILE A 56 -1.68 15.53 2.96
N PHE A 57 -1.70 15.74 1.64
CA PHE A 57 -1.13 16.90 0.94
C PHE A 57 -2.23 17.70 0.21
N PRO A 58 -2.99 18.57 0.91
CA PRO A 58 -4.15 19.24 0.34
C PRO A 58 -3.81 20.11 -0.87
N GLU A 59 -4.62 20.02 -1.94
CA GLU A 59 -4.43 20.76 -3.20
C GLU A 59 -4.32 22.28 -3.00
N LYS A 60 -4.99 22.84 -1.99
CA LYS A 60 -4.90 24.27 -1.67
C LYS A 60 -3.49 24.72 -1.28
N ASP A 61 -2.66 23.79 -0.78
CA ASP A 61 -1.31 24.07 -0.27
C ASP A 61 -0.21 23.46 -1.16
N PHE A 62 -0.51 22.41 -1.93
CA PHE A 62 0.46 21.69 -2.76
C PHE A 62 -0.04 21.47 -4.18
N ASP A 63 0.83 21.68 -5.17
CA ASP A 63 0.59 21.22 -6.55
C ASP A 63 1.17 19.82 -6.72
N LEU A 64 0.39 18.87 -7.26
CA LEU A 64 0.90 17.57 -7.70
C LEU A 64 1.58 17.73 -9.07
N LEU A 65 2.88 17.44 -9.15
CA LEU A 65 3.69 17.57 -10.35
C LEU A 65 3.82 16.24 -11.12
N GLU A 66 4.01 15.15 -10.39
CA GLU A 66 4.18 13.81 -10.96
C GLU A 66 3.50 12.77 -10.05
N MET A 67 2.89 11.77 -10.66
CA MET A 67 2.48 10.53 -10.02
C MET A 67 2.94 9.37 -10.90
N THR A 68 3.89 8.60 -10.39
CA THR A 68 4.51 7.48 -11.08
C THR A 68 3.57 6.27 -11.03
N HIS A 69 3.55 5.47 -12.10
CA HIS A 69 2.67 4.30 -12.33
C HIS A 69 1.29 4.60 -12.92
N ASN A 70 1.26 4.75 -14.26
CA ASN A 70 0.08 4.39 -15.05
C ASN A 70 0.32 3.00 -15.67
N PRO A 71 -0.24 1.91 -15.12
CA PRO A 71 0.08 0.53 -15.50
C PRO A 71 -0.22 0.20 -16.98
N ASP A 72 -1.08 0.97 -17.64
CA ASP A 72 -1.47 0.74 -19.04
C ASP A 72 -0.56 1.47 -20.06
N SER A 73 0.40 2.27 -19.59
CA SER A 73 1.08 3.27 -20.44
C SER A 73 2.18 2.74 -21.35
N ALA A 74 2.69 1.52 -21.14
CA ALA A 74 3.95 1.09 -21.76
C ALA A 74 3.92 -0.25 -22.51
N ASN A 75 2.75 -0.88 -22.72
CA ASN A 75 2.63 -2.17 -23.43
C ASN A 75 3.61 -3.25 -22.92
N GLY A 76 3.80 -3.34 -21.60
CA GLY A 76 4.71 -4.31 -20.97
C GLY A 76 6.20 -3.94 -21.01
N ARG A 77 6.57 -2.75 -21.49
CA ARG A 77 7.95 -2.25 -21.37
C ARG A 77 8.19 -1.69 -19.98
N PHE A 78 9.41 -1.91 -19.50
CA PHE A 78 9.90 -1.26 -18.30
C PHE A 78 10.06 0.25 -18.53
N VAL A 79 9.41 1.07 -17.71
CA VAL A 79 9.56 2.53 -17.75
C VAL A 79 10.56 2.93 -16.68
N LYS A 80 11.62 3.65 -17.06
CA LYS A 80 12.68 4.03 -16.11
C LYS A 80 12.16 4.89 -14.96
N SER A 81 11.14 5.72 -15.21
CA SER A 81 10.50 6.54 -14.18
C SER A 81 9.81 5.72 -13.10
N ASP A 82 9.45 4.45 -13.35
CA ASP A 82 8.90 3.54 -12.32
C ASP A 82 9.89 3.24 -11.18
N LEU A 83 11.15 3.69 -11.30
CA LEU A 83 12.15 3.63 -10.23
C LEU A 83 12.22 4.91 -9.38
N ASN A 84 11.56 5.99 -9.81
CA ASN A 84 11.50 7.25 -9.08
C ASN A 84 10.51 7.14 -7.90
N PRO A 85 10.53 8.10 -6.96
CA PRO A 85 9.50 8.19 -5.93
C PRO A 85 8.09 8.32 -6.53
N ASP A 86 7.12 7.66 -5.89
CA ASP A 86 5.74 7.54 -6.39
C ASP A 86 5.04 8.89 -6.68
N LEU A 87 5.32 9.93 -5.89
CA LEU A 87 4.70 11.26 -6.02
C LEU A 87 5.75 12.38 -6.02
N GLN A 88 5.48 13.46 -6.74
CA GLN A 88 6.22 14.72 -6.63
C GLN A 88 5.27 15.89 -6.46
N PHE A 89 5.57 16.76 -5.50
CA PHE A 89 4.78 17.94 -5.18
C PHE A 89 5.60 19.22 -5.25
N LYS A 90 4.91 20.34 -5.42
CA LYS A 90 5.41 21.68 -5.14
C LYS A 90 4.62 22.29 -3.99
N ASP A 91 5.32 22.75 -2.96
CA ASP A 91 4.73 23.57 -1.90
C ASP A 91 4.43 24.98 -2.45
N LYS A 92 3.15 25.37 -2.46
CA LYS A 92 2.71 26.67 -2.99
C LYS A 92 3.23 27.85 -2.19
N LYS A 93 3.51 27.65 -0.90
CA LYS A 93 3.98 28.70 0.00
C LYS A 93 5.46 28.99 -0.19
N THR A 94 6.28 27.94 -0.28
CA THR A 94 7.75 28.09 -0.40
C THR A 94 8.23 28.08 -1.85
N GLY A 95 7.45 27.50 -2.75
CA GLY A 95 7.82 27.25 -4.14
C GLY A 95 8.75 26.04 -4.32
N ASN A 96 9.09 25.33 -3.25
CA ASN A 96 10.02 24.21 -3.26
C ASN A 96 9.33 22.92 -3.72
N ASN A 97 10.08 22.08 -4.43
CA ASN A 97 9.64 20.75 -4.81
C ASN A 97 10.11 19.71 -3.79
N PHE A 98 9.32 18.66 -3.61
CA PHE A 98 9.70 17.47 -2.85
C PHE A 98 9.03 16.22 -3.44
N SER A 99 9.64 15.07 -3.20
CA SER A 99 9.15 13.78 -3.68
C SER A 99 8.74 12.88 -2.51
N VAL A 100 7.76 12.01 -2.72
CA VAL A 100 7.22 11.12 -1.71
C VAL A 100 7.15 9.69 -2.27
N GLU A 101 7.83 8.77 -1.60
CA GLU A 101 7.68 7.33 -1.84
C GLU A 101 6.63 6.78 -0.88
N CYS A 102 5.62 6.10 -1.40
CA CYS A 102 4.47 5.60 -0.64
C CYS A 102 4.65 4.10 -0.32
N LYS A 103 4.62 3.75 0.96
CA LYS A 103 4.73 2.34 1.40
C LYS A 103 3.68 2.01 2.45
N TYR A 104 2.84 1.03 2.13
CA TYR A 104 1.85 0.49 3.05
C TYR A 104 2.24 -0.89 3.59
N ARG A 105 1.99 -1.15 4.87
CA ARG A 105 2.09 -2.47 5.49
C ARG A 105 0.90 -2.69 6.44
N SER A 106 0.16 -3.77 6.25
CA SER A 106 -0.89 -4.17 7.19
C SER A 106 -0.35 -4.60 8.56
N SER A 107 0.92 -5.03 8.63
CA SER A 107 1.57 -5.45 9.87
C SER A 107 3.08 -5.30 9.81
N LEU A 108 3.73 -5.25 10.98
CA LEU A 108 5.18 -5.20 11.12
C LEU A 108 5.81 -6.59 10.96
N PHE A 109 7.02 -6.65 10.39
CA PHE A 109 7.84 -7.86 10.39
C PHE A 109 8.88 -7.76 11.49
N LYS A 110 8.87 -8.70 12.45
CA LYS A 110 9.76 -8.68 13.62
C LYS A 110 9.74 -7.34 14.38
N GLY A 111 8.57 -6.71 14.44
CA GLY A 111 8.36 -5.42 15.10
C GLY A 111 8.84 -4.20 14.31
N ALA A 112 9.34 -4.36 13.09
CA ALA A 112 9.82 -3.26 12.25
C ALA A 112 9.00 -3.09 10.96
N PHE A 113 8.88 -1.83 10.53
CA PHE A 113 8.28 -1.41 9.28
C PHE A 113 9.32 -1.48 8.17
N SER A 114 9.15 -2.38 7.20
CA SER A 114 10.07 -2.48 6.06
C SER A 114 9.65 -1.54 4.94
N TRP A 115 10.31 -0.39 4.80
CA TRP A 115 9.99 0.59 3.76
C TRP A 115 10.66 0.25 2.42
N ALA A 116 11.89 -0.29 2.45
CA ALA A 116 12.60 -0.76 1.26
C ALA A 116 12.74 -2.29 1.26
N LYS A 117 12.65 -2.91 0.09
CA LYS A 117 12.83 -4.37 -0.09
C LYS A 117 14.28 -4.81 0.11
N ASN A 118 15.23 -4.01 -0.35
CA ASN A 118 16.66 -4.30 -0.28
C ASN A 118 17.47 -3.00 -0.32
N LYS A 119 18.79 -3.10 -0.06
CA LYS A 119 19.70 -1.95 -0.02
C LYS A 119 19.71 -1.20 -1.35
N ALA A 120 19.72 -1.92 -2.48
CA ALA A 120 19.72 -1.30 -3.81
C ALA A 120 18.49 -0.42 -4.05
N GLN A 121 17.31 -0.80 -3.55
CA GLN A 121 16.12 0.06 -3.63
C GLN A 121 16.28 1.32 -2.77
N ALA A 122 16.76 1.18 -1.53
CA ALA A 122 17.01 2.32 -0.67
C ALA A 122 18.06 3.27 -1.27
N ASP A 123 19.13 2.72 -1.86
CA ASP A 123 20.19 3.49 -2.50
C ASP A 123 19.68 4.26 -3.72
N ARG A 124 18.81 3.65 -4.56
CA ARG A 124 18.20 4.34 -5.71
C ARG A 124 17.45 5.62 -5.31
N TYR A 125 16.67 5.59 -4.23
CA TYR A 125 15.98 6.80 -3.79
C TYR A 125 16.94 7.86 -3.25
N ARG A 126 18.07 7.46 -2.66
CA ARG A 126 19.12 8.40 -2.22
C ARG A 126 19.88 9.00 -3.39
N GLU A 127 20.15 8.19 -4.40
CA GLU A 127 20.73 8.63 -5.67
C GLU A 127 19.77 9.62 -6.35
N TYR A 128 18.47 9.30 -6.42
CA TYR A 128 17.45 10.22 -6.91
C TYR A 128 17.44 11.55 -6.14
N GLU A 129 17.39 11.52 -4.81
CA GLU A 129 17.41 12.74 -3.96
C GLU A 129 18.64 13.60 -4.25
N LYS A 130 19.81 12.96 -4.38
CA LYS A 130 21.09 13.63 -4.65
C LYS A 130 21.19 14.19 -6.07
N GLU A 131 20.81 13.41 -7.07
CA GLU A 131 20.98 13.75 -8.49
C GLU A 131 20.00 14.84 -8.94
N ASN A 132 18.80 14.85 -8.39
CA ASN A 132 17.76 15.82 -8.74
C ASN A 132 17.76 17.04 -7.81
N GLU A 133 18.49 17.01 -6.70
CA GLU A 133 18.47 18.04 -5.67
C GLU A 133 17.05 18.30 -5.11
N ILE A 134 16.22 17.25 -5.10
CA ILE A 134 14.83 17.28 -4.62
C ILE A 134 14.75 16.41 -3.35
N PRO A 135 14.36 16.97 -2.19
CA PRO A 135 14.17 16.20 -0.96
C PRO A 135 13.17 15.05 -1.16
N VAL A 136 13.53 13.86 -0.67
CA VAL A 136 12.66 12.68 -0.72
C VAL A 136 12.15 12.38 0.69
N PHE A 137 10.86 12.10 0.79
CA PHE A 137 10.19 11.65 2.00
C PHE A 137 9.61 10.25 1.76
N ILE A 138 9.56 9.44 2.82
CA ILE A 138 8.90 8.14 2.79
C ILE A 138 7.59 8.27 3.58
N ALA A 139 6.47 8.17 2.88
CA ALA A 139 5.15 8.03 3.49
C ALA A 139 4.92 6.56 3.86
N MET A 140 4.65 6.28 5.13
CA MET A 140 4.52 4.93 5.69
C MET A 140 3.14 4.75 6.32
N GLY A 141 2.28 3.97 5.68
CA GLY A 141 0.98 3.57 6.20
C GLY A 141 1.07 2.22 6.93
N LEU A 142 0.65 2.17 8.20
CA LEU A 142 0.72 0.98 9.05
C LEU A 142 -0.66 0.61 9.61
N GLY A 143 -1.01 -0.68 9.54
CA GLY A 143 -2.27 -1.21 10.06
C GLY A 143 -3.48 -0.80 9.22
N GLY A 144 -4.68 -1.24 9.61
CA GLY A 144 -5.92 -0.88 8.89
C GLY A 144 -5.98 -1.39 7.44
N THR A 145 -6.42 -0.52 6.53
CA THR A 145 -6.45 -0.77 5.07
C THR A 145 -5.56 0.27 4.36
N PRO A 146 -5.09 0.04 3.13
CA PRO A 146 -4.25 1.02 2.43
C PRO A 146 -4.95 2.36 2.18
N GLU A 147 -6.27 2.39 2.01
CA GLU A 147 -7.07 3.62 1.87
C GLU A 147 -7.25 4.35 3.19
N LYS A 148 -7.16 3.62 4.31
CA LYS A 148 -7.34 4.15 5.66
C LYS A 148 -6.44 3.42 6.65
N PRO A 149 -5.12 3.70 6.63
CA PRO A 149 -4.19 3.10 7.59
C PRO A 149 -4.52 3.54 9.01
N GLU A 150 -4.20 2.71 10.00
CA GLU A 150 -4.34 3.10 11.42
C GLU A 150 -3.37 4.22 11.80
N GLN A 151 -2.18 4.21 11.20
CA GLN A 151 -1.15 5.22 11.38
C GLN A 151 -0.51 5.57 10.06
N ILE A 152 -0.21 6.85 9.88
CA ILE A 152 0.57 7.37 8.74
C ILE A 152 1.77 8.11 9.30
N PHE A 153 2.95 7.85 8.74
CA PHE A 153 4.18 8.57 9.07
C PHE A 153 4.76 9.19 7.79
N LEU A 154 5.44 10.32 7.92
CA LEU A 154 6.18 10.96 6.83
C LEU A 154 7.60 11.27 7.30
N MET A 155 8.59 10.49 6.86
CA MET A 155 9.97 10.65 7.33
C MET A 155 10.90 11.09 6.19
N PRO A 156 11.74 12.12 6.37
CA PRO A 156 12.75 12.50 5.38
C PRO A 156 13.72 11.33 5.12
N LEU A 157 14.00 11.01 3.86
CA LEU A 157 14.87 9.90 3.48
C LEU A 157 16.28 10.04 4.07
N LYS A 158 16.78 11.27 4.16
CA LYS A 158 18.08 11.59 4.79
C LYS A 158 18.21 11.13 6.25
N GLU A 159 17.09 11.01 6.98
CA GLU A 159 17.07 10.56 8.39
C GLU A 159 17.02 9.04 8.52
N ILE A 160 16.61 8.34 7.47
CA ILE A 160 16.43 6.90 7.48
C ILE A 160 17.78 6.22 7.22
N LYS A 161 18.29 5.40 8.15
CA LYS A 161 19.59 4.70 7.98
C LYS A 161 19.45 3.23 7.57
N TYR A 162 18.34 2.60 7.93
CA TYR A 162 18.12 1.17 7.76
C TYR A 162 16.85 0.93 6.95
N ASN A 163 16.78 -0.19 6.23
CA ASN A 163 15.63 -0.57 5.40
C ASN A 163 14.37 -0.92 6.20
N SER A 164 14.50 -1.06 7.51
CA SER A 164 13.40 -1.33 8.42
C SER A 164 13.51 -0.45 9.66
N LEU A 165 12.37 0.07 10.11
CA LEU A 165 12.29 1.05 11.19
C LEU A 165 11.33 0.55 12.28
N PHE A 166 11.74 0.63 13.54
CA PHE A 166 10.81 0.39 14.65
C PHE A 166 9.87 1.58 14.79
N PRO A 167 8.56 1.39 15.07
CA PRO A 167 7.62 2.50 15.22
C PRO A 167 8.06 3.58 16.23
N SER A 168 8.86 3.20 17.23
CA SER A 168 9.43 4.13 18.20
C SER A 168 10.26 5.26 17.57
N VAL A 169 10.95 5.01 16.44
CA VAL A 169 11.72 6.04 15.73
C VAL A 169 10.85 6.90 14.81
N LEU A 170 9.63 6.44 14.50
CA LEU A 170 8.69 7.13 13.62
C LEU A 170 7.77 8.10 14.39
N LYS A 171 7.79 8.06 15.73
CA LYS A 171 6.85 8.80 16.58
C LYS A 171 6.79 10.30 16.29
N ASP A 172 7.94 10.92 16.02
CA ASP A 172 8.02 12.37 15.75
C ASP A 172 7.62 12.72 14.30
N TYR A 173 7.35 11.71 13.48
CA TYR A 173 6.97 11.81 12.07
C TYR A 173 5.52 11.39 11.80
N GLU A 174 4.73 11.11 12.84
CA GLU A 174 3.33 10.70 12.72
C GLU A 174 2.46 11.86 12.20
N ILE A 175 1.67 11.57 11.16
CA ILE A 175 0.68 12.47 10.58
C ILE A 175 -0.68 12.10 11.17
N LYS A 176 -1.22 12.96 12.03
CA LYS A 176 -2.58 12.80 12.60
C LYS A 176 -3.59 13.62 11.83
N GLU A 177 -3.14 14.74 11.29
CA GLU A 177 -3.92 15.65 10.47
C GLU A 177 -3.05 16.19 9.34
N ALA A 178 -3.64 16.56 8.20
CA ALA A 178 -2.89 17.08 7.04
C ALA A 178 -1.96 18.25 7.39
N LYS A 179 -2.31 19.10 8.37
CA LYS A 179 -1.44 20.22 8.82
C LYS A 179 -0.11 19.78 9.44
N ASP A 180 0.01 18.51 9.85
CA ASP A 180 1.24 17.99 10.46
C ASP A 180 2.38 17.89 9.45
N VAL A 181 2.08 17.77 8.14
CA VAL A 181 3.12 17.71 7.09
C VAL A 181 4.02 18.95 7.12
N PHE A 182 3.48 20.14 7.41
CA PHE A 182 4.26 21.38 7.50
C PHE A 182 5.30 21.39 8.62
N LYS A 183 5.15 20.53 9.63
CA LYS A 183 6.16 20.39 10.71
C LYS A 183 7.38 19.61 10.21
N ILE A 184 7.20 18.79 9.20
CA ILE A 184 8.15 17.81 8.68
C ILE A 184 8.86 18.33 7.43
N LEU A 185 8.14 19.02 6.52
CA LEU A 185 8.65 19.57 5.26
C LEU A 185 9.60 20.79 5.43
N LYS A 186 10.27 20.93 6.58
CA LYS A 186 11.14 22.07 6.88
C LYS A 186 12.48 22.03 6.15
#